data_AF-E2AN70-F1
#
_entry.id   AF-E2AN70-F1
#
_cell.length_a   1.000
_cell.length_b   1.000
_cell.length_c   1.000
_cell.angle_alpha   90.00
_cell.angle_beta   90.00
_cell.angle_gamma   90.00
#
_symmetry.space_group_name_H-M   'P 1'
#
loop_
_entity.id
_entity.type
_entity.pdbx_description
1 polymer ?
#
loop_
_entity_poly.entity_id
_entity_poly.type
_entity_poly.pdbx_seq_one_letter_code
_entity_poly.pdbx_strand_id
1 'polypeptide(L)' 'GYYADEAAGCQVFHVCHDVLVSSFLCPIGSTFSQKLLTCDWWTKVDCSASNRYLERNRDSYQIDDDEMIRKA' A
#
# COMPACT_ATOMS: atom_id res chain seq x y z
N GLY A 1 2.14 3.47 -7.04
CA GLY A 1 2.69 3.46 -5.68
C GLY A 1 1.56 3.45 -4.67
N TYR A 2 1.77 2.85 -3.50
CA TYR A 2 0.79 2.73 -2.43
C TYR A 2 1.17 3.66 -1.27
N TYR A 3 0.19 4.35 -0.69
CA TYR A 3 0.44 5.38 0.32
C TYR A 3 -0.54 5.22 1.48
N ALA A 4 -0.01 5.11 2.69
CA ALA A 4 -0.81 5.09 3.91
C ALA A 4 -1.45 6.46 4.16
N ASP A 5 -2.74 6.49 4.51
CA ASP A 5 -3.40 7.70 4.99
C ASP A 5 -3.26 7.80 6.52
N GLU A 6 -2.24 8.53 6.98
CA GLU A 6 -2.00 8.72 8.42
C GLU A 6 -3.13 9.51 9.11
N ALA A 7 -3.83 10.39 8.40
CA ALA A 7 -4.95 11.15 8.95
C ALA A 7 -6.18 10.25 9.20
N ALA A 8 -6.36 9.22 8.37
CA ALA A 8 -7.35 8.17 8.57
C ALA A 8 -6.85 7.01 9.45
N GLY A 9 -5.73 7.18 10.18
CA GLY A 9 -5.15 6.13 11.03
C GLY A 9 -4.72 4.89 10.26
N CYS A 10 -4.32 5.05 8.99
CA CYS A 10 -3.95 4.00 8.06
C CYS A 10 -5.07 2.96 7.78
N GLN A 11 -6.32 3.23 8.17
CA GLN A 11 -7.44 2.39 7.75
C GLN A 11 -7.76 2.59 6.26
N VAL A 12 -7.45 3.76 5.73
CA VAL A 12 -7.47 4.08 4.30
C VAL A 12 -6.05 4.06 3.75
N PHE A 13 -5.91 3.64 2.50
CA PHE A 13 -4.68 3.83 1.72
C PHE A 13 -5.00 4.27 0.31
N HIS A 14 -4.02 4.89 -0.34
CA HIS A 14 -4.13 5.41 -1.69
C HIS A 14 -3.21 4.64 -2.63
N VAL A 15 -3.72 4.31 -3.80
CA VAL A 15 -2.94 3.82 -4.92
C VAL A 15 -2.85 4.95 -5.94
N CYS A 16 -1.64 5.46 -6.15
CA CYS A 16 -1.38 6.49 -7.15
C CYS A 16 -0.73 5.87 -8.38
N HIS A 17 -1.29 6.13 -9.55
CA HIS A 17 -0.75 5.76 -10.86
C HIS A 17 -0.82 7.00 -11.76
N ASP A 18 0.34 7.53 -12.16
CA ASP A 18 0.48 8.82 -12.83
C ASP A 18 -0.30 9.95 -12.12
N VAL A 19 -1.39 10.41 -12.72
CA VAL A 19 -2.26 11.48 -12.21
C VAL A 19 -3.52 10.96 -11.51
N LEU A 20 -3.74 9.65 -11.51
CA LEU A 20 -4.91 9.01 -10.92
C LEU A 20 -4.60 8.58 -9.49
N VAL A 21 -5.52 8.89 -8.57
CA VAL A 21 -5.49 8.44 -7.18
C VAL A 21 -6.77 7.66 -6.89
N SER A 22 -6.59 6.41 -6.46
CA SER A 22 -7.66 5.53 -6.01
C SER A 22 -7.50 5.27 -4.52
N SER A 23 -8.56 5.41 -3.74
CA SER A 23 -8.54 5.21 -2.29
C SER A 23 -9.29 3.93 -1.91
N PHE A 24 -8.75 3.18 -0.97
CA PHE A 24 -9.30 1.89 -0.53
C PHE A 24 -9.31 1.80 1.00
N LEU A 25 -10.28 1.07 1.53
CA LEU A 25 -10.39 0.78 2.96
C LEU A 25 -9.83 -0.61 3.24
N CYS A 26 -8.99 -0.73 4.27
CA CYS A 26 -8.60 -2.02 4.81
C CYS A 26 -9.80 -2.70 5.51
N PRO A 27 -9.86 -4.04 5.53
CA PRO A 27 -10.87 -4.78 6.29
C PRO A 27 -10.89 -4.39 7.78
N ILE A 28 -12.02 -4.62 8.44
CA ILE A 28 -12.20 -4.33 9.87
C ILE A 28 -11.14 -5.07 10.70
N GLY A 29 -10.43 -4.33 11.57
CA GLY A 29 -9.36 -4.86 12.40
C GLY A 29 -7.97 -4.87 11.74
N SER A 30 -7.84 -4.29 10.55
CA SER A 30 -6.56 -4.14 9.85
C SER A 30 -6.32 -2.70 9.43
N THR A 31 -5.04 -2.38 9.22
CA THR A 31 -4.56 -1.08 8.73
C THR A 31 -3.46 -1.31 7.71
N PHE A 32 -3.30 -0.36 6.80
CA PHE A 32 -2.32 -0.45 5.74
C PHE A 32 -0.89 -0.31 6.30
N SER A 33 -0.06 -1.30 5.99
CA SER A 33 1.36 -1.31 6.32
C SER A 33 2.17 -0.79 5.14
N GLN A 34 2.66 0.45 5.22
CA GLN A 34 3.52 1.01 4.17
C GLN A 34 4.78 0.16 3.89
N LYS A 35 5.27 -0.54 4.93
CA LYS A 35 6.41 -1.46 4.83
C LYS A 35 6.11 -2.68 3.96
N LEU A 36 4.91 -3.25 4.09
CA LEU A 36 4.50 -4.47 3.39
C LEU A 36 3.69 -4.18 2.11
N LEU A 37 3.27 -2.93 1.93
CA LEU A 37 2.38 -2.48 0.85
C LEU A 37 1.04 -3.24 0.81
N THR A 38 0.53 -3.63 1.97
CA THR A 38 -0.76 -4.33 2.13
C THR A 38 -1.34 -4.07 3.51
N CYS A 39 -2.61 -4.45 3.71
CA CYS A 39 -3.24 -4.41 5.03
C CYS A 39 -2.70 -5.53 5.93
N ASP A 40 -2.30 -5.19 7.15
CA ASP A 40 -1.93 -6.14 8.20
C ASP A 40 -2.73 -5.81 9.47
N TRP A 41 -2.67 -6.70 10.46
CA TRP A 41 -3.31 -6.48 11.74
C TRP A 41 -2.85 -5.17 12.37
N TRP A 42 -3.81 -4.34 12.78
CA TRP A 42 -3.58 -3.01 13.36
C TRP A 42 -2.56 -2.98 14.50
N THR A 43 -2.44 -4.06 15.28
CA THR A 43 -1.45 -4.19 16.37
C THR A 43 0.01 -4.34 15.90
N LYS A 44 0.23 -4.65 14.62
CA LYS A 44 1.56 -4.84 14.00
C LYS A 44 2.01 -3.64 13.17
N VAL A 45 1.11 -2.70 12.91
CA VAL A 45 1.36 -1.56 12.03
C VAL A 45 1.59 -0.31 12.86
N ASP A 46 2.80 0.25 12.79
CA ASP A 46 3.06 1.60 13.27
C ASP A 46 2.70 2.60 12.16
N CYS A 47 1.45 3.07 12.18
CA CYS A 47 0.92 3.98 11.18
C CYS A 47 1.73 5.29 11.10
N SER A 48 2.21 5.81 12.23
CA SER A 48 2.99 7.06 12.29
C SER A 48 4.39 6.94 11.68
N ALA A 49 4.88 5.72 11.51
CA ALA A 49 6.15 5.45 10.86
C ALA A 49 6.01 5.21 9.35
N SER A 50 4.81 5.34 8.77
CA SER A 50 4.54 4.99 7.37
C SER A 50 5.45 5.75 6.42
N ASN A 51 5.64 7.06 6.61
CA ASN A 51 6.50 7.89 5.77
C ASN A 51 7.97 7.39 5.67
N ARG A 52 8.45 6.59 6.64
CA ARG A 52 9.80 6.01 6.63
C ARG A 52 9.97 4.84 5.66
N TYR A 53 8.87 4.35 5.07
CA TYR A 53 8.84 3.20 4.17
C TYR A 53 8.34 3.58 2.76
N LEU A 54 8.28 4.87 2.42
CA LEU A 54 7.84 5.29 1.08
C LEU A 54 8.73 4.76 -0.04
N GLU A 55 10.00 4.47 0.24
CA GLU A 55 10.93 3.84 -0.70
C GLU A 55 10.47 2.46 -1.17
N ARG A 56 9.63 1.77 -0.38
CA ARG A 56 9.02 0.48 -0.76
C ARG A 56 8.16 0.59 -2.01
N ASN A 57 7.62 1.78 -2.30
CA ASN A 57 6.88 2.03 -3.53
C ASN A 57 7.73 1.85 -4.80
N ARG A 58 9.07 1.99 -4.69
CA ARG A 58 9.97 1.73 -5.83
C ARG A 58 10.01 0.25 -6.22
N ASP A 59 9.72 -0.65 -5.28
CA ASP A 59 9.64 -2.09 -5.52
C ASP A 59 8.22 -2.52 -5.91
N SER A 60 7.26 -1.58 -5.87
CA SER A 60 5.84 -1.83 -6.17
C SER A 60 5.50 -1.80 -7.66
N TYR A 61 6.51 -1.83 -8.54
CA TYR A 61 6.29 -1.98 -9.97
C TYR A 61 5.69 -3.35 -10.24
N GLN A 62 4.37 -3.32 -10.44
CA GLN A 62 3.62 -4.11 -11.40
C GLN A 62 4.41 -5.31 -11.92
N ILE A 63 4.15 -6.47 -11.30
CA ILE A 63 4.04 -7.66 -12.13
C ILE A 63 2.85 -7.33 -13.03
N ASP A 64 3.12 -6.74 -14.20
CA ASP A 64 2.15 -6.75 -15.28
C ASP A 64 1.79 -8.22 -15.46
N ASP A 65 0.52 -8.57 -15.35
CA ASP A 65 0.05 -9.93 -15.62
C ASP A 65 0.57 -10.43 -17.00
N ASP A 66 0.90 -9.50 -17.90
CA ASP A 66 1.58 -9.74 -19.17
C ASP A 66 2.99 -10.37 -19.04
N GLU A 67 3.78 -10.07 -18.00
CA GLU A 67 5.11 -10.66 -17.82
C GLU A 67 5.01 -12.11 -17.29
N MET A 68 4.01 -12.39 -16.46
CA MET A 68 3.71 -13.76 -15.98
C MET A 68 3.17 -14.65 -17.12
N ILE A 69 2.38 -14.11 -18.04
CA ILE A 69 1.85 -14.84 -19.21
C ILE A 69 2.93 -15.08 -20.27
N ARG A 70 3.87 -14.14 -20.49
CA ARG A 70 4.94 -14.28 -21.48
C ARG A 70 6.06 -15.24 -21.09
N LYS A 71 6.15 -15.62 -19.81
CA LYS A 71 7.18 -16.53 -19.27
C LYS A 71 6.65 -17.95 -18.96
N ALA A 72 5.40 -18.23 -19.28
CA ALA A 72 4.77 -19.55 -19.15
C ALA A 72 4.95 -20.40 -20.42
#